data_AF-A0A818AP71-F1
#
_entry.id   AF-A0A818AP71-F1
#
_cell.length_a   1.000
_cell.length_b   1.000
_cell.length_c   1.000
_cell.angle_alpha   90.00
_cell.angle_beta   90.00
_cell.angle_gamma   90.00
#
_symmetry.space_group_name_H-M   'P 1'
#
loop_
_entity.id
_entity.type
_entity.pdbx_description
1 polymer ?
#
loop_
_entity_poly.entity_id
_entity_poly.type
_entity_poly.pdbx_seq_one_letter_code
_entity_poly.pdbx_strand_id
1 'polypeptide(L)'
;MDLFQLNELTDDMMNLCNNDFYNFLKNSLNKDLCELFRVQAIRHMTSLSSITIDQIIEILTLDIGDLNNLKKSLGFVTSDEKFHVRLDHRNLLERLLLLVKSKTNSSMKNSDLSNQYMKEQIHEKCLEMWRKTSNSSNVIECELRFSLLKEYSRSTSCNYIFVAEDATRSISCIDYDVQSNSFIGFSAPLVNGVPQSNFFRTEKFNVLKEWFDEADTSKFINLHMAKSLKSSAPSFILCAYGSNNKFEAIDVLRRWLYIYHESLIQGLRVIGFSTDGDSRYLRAMRLCSRFFVELPNSNLFKYNDQLDIKIPDKWSWFFMKQQQIFLFMQDPIHIATKIRNRLLSKLANLKMGDFSTGMKYLAELIETKSKIEHNLIKSDLSPKDRQSFASCLRISSELVLDLLNRNENAKELNLTENDIEKIINRAFESAKQYVAMVNMTQLLKNKDIYSLPELSQFIKTILSKASSKMVDYKEDDDSNYDSDDDEFKDNENGLATFDDEDQMLSSTFDEDEEREGNITANGLSNESQQNFKGCRIFNKINQQQINKYFRISVDSSVKYIHKHSACWLLSTSKNRLSSDRLECVKE
;
A
#
# COMPACT_ATOMS: atom_id res chain seq x y z
N MET A 1 -27.85 29.45 5.55
CA MET A 1 -26.95 29.28 6.71
C MET A 1 -25.87 28.33 6.27
N ASP A 2 -24.62 28.76 6.34
CA ASP A 2 -23.50 28.13 5.63
C ASP A 2 -23.10 26.76 6.22
N LEU A 3 -22.91 25.77 5.35
CA LEU A 3 -22.36 24.43 5.64
C LEU A 3 -20.97 24.46 6.30
N PHE A 4 -20.35 25.63 6.44
CA PHE A 4 -19.00 25.84 6.95
C PHE A 4 -18.84 25.69 8.48
N GLN A 5 -19.93 25.59 9.25
CA GLN A 5 -19.85 25.56 10.73
C GLN A 5 -19.63 24.16 11.32
N LEU A 6 -19.77 23.08 10.55
CA LEU A 6 -19.58 21.69 11.02
C LEU A 6 -18.10 21.23 11.01
N ASN A 7 -17.17 22.10 10.64
CA ASN A 7 -15.81 21.69 10.28
C ASN A 7 -14.91 21.27 11.45
N GLU A 8 -15.28 21.55 12.71
CA GLU A 8 -14.49 21.12 13.87
C GLU A 8 -15.39 20.76 15.06
N LEU A 9 -15.42 19.47 15.45
CA LEU A 9 -15.92 19.04 16.76
C LEU A 9 -14.75 19.10 17.76
N THR A 10 -14.81 19.99 18.75
CA THR A 10 -13.80 20.07 19.79
C THR A 10 -13.94 18.91 20.79
N ASP A 11 -12.86 18.56 21.49
CA ASP A 11 -12.90 17.46 22.48
C ASP A 11 -13.91 17.72 23.61
N ASP A 12 -14.16 18.98 23.94
CA ASP A 12 -15.13 19.40 24.94
C ASP A 12 -16.59 19.13 24.51
N MET A 13 -16.85 19.04 23.20
CA MET A 13 -18.20 18.86 22.67
C MET A 13 -18.79 17.47 22.92
N MET A 14 -17.94 16.47 23.20
CA MET A 14 -18.39 15.12 23.54
C MET A 14 -19.00 15.02 24.94
N ASN A 15 -18.79 16.04 25.78
CA ASN A 15 -19.28 16.12 27.16
C ASN A 15 -20.43 17.12 27.34
N LEU A 16 -21.04 17.62 26.26
CA LEU A 16 -22.13 18.59 26.34
C LEU A 16 -23.35 18.00 27.06
N CYS A 17 -23.85 18.76 28.04
CA CYS A 17 -25.13 18.51 28.68
C CYS A 17 -26.27 18.72 27.67
N ASN A 18 -27.47 18.16 27.95
CA ASN A 18 -28.64 18.20 27.07
C ASN A 18 -28.89 19.60 26.45
N ASN A 19 -28.92 20.64 27.27
CA ASN A 19 -29.23 22.00 26.81
C ASN A 19 -28.15 22.56 25.87
N ASP A 20 -26.88 22.26 26.13
CA ASP A 20 -25.76 22.74 25.31
C ASP A 20 -25.67 21.98 23.99
N PHE A 21 -25.98 20.68 24.02
CA PHE A 21 -26.12 19.85 22.82
C PHE A 21 -27.26 20.34 21.92
N TYR A 22 -28.42 20.70 22.50
CA TYR A 22 -29.53 21.29 21.73
C TYR A 22 -29.16 22.65 21.13
N ASN A 23 -28.48 23.51 21.89
CA ASN A 23 -28.02 24.80 21.37
C ASN A 23 -27.02 24.63 20.22
N PHE A 24 -26.14 23.64 20.31
CA PHE A 24 -25.22 23.28 19.24
C PHE A 24 -25.96 22.80 17.97
N LEU A 25 -26.89 21.85 18.10
CA LEU A 25 -27.67 21.36 16.96
C LEU A 25 -28.52 22.48 16.34
N LYS A 26 -29.10 23.35 17.16
CA LYS A 26 -29.89 24.49 16.69
C LYS A 26 -29.07 25.51 15.89
N ASN A 27 -27.79 25.65 16.21
CA ASN A 27 -26.87 26.52 15.48
C ASN A 27 -26.30 25.85 14.22
N SER A 28 -26.16 24.52 14.24
CA SER A 28 -25.50 23.74 13.17
C SER A 28 -26.45 23.12 12.15
N LEU A 29 -27.72 22.95 12.53
CA LEU A 29 -28.80 22.37 11.72
C LEU A 29 -29.95 23.38 11.60
N ASN A 30 -30.91 23.10 10.70
CA ASN A 30 -32.16 23.84 10.66
C ASN A 30 -32.86 23.74 12.04
N LYS A 31 -33.35 24.87 12.57
CA LYS A 31 -34.07 24.99 13.85
C LYS A 31 -35.19 23.95 13.99
N ASP A 32 -35.89 23.67 12.90
CA ASP A 32 -37.01 22.72 12.88
C ASP A 32 -36.51 21.26 12.99
N LEU A 33 -35.32 20.96 12.45
CA LEU A 33 -34.71 19.62 12.53
C LEU A 33 -34.20 19.37 13.94
N CYS A 34 -33.65 20.40 14.59
CA CYS A 34 -33.27 20.35 16.00
C CYS A 34 -34.48 20.07 16.92
N GLU A 35 -35.65 20.67 16.67
CA GLU A 35 -36.86 20.38 17.45
C GLU A 35 -37.34 18.94 17.22
N LEU A 36 -37.19 18.40 16.01
CA LEU A 36 -37.52 17.00 15.72
C LEU A 36 -36.63 16.02 16.51
N PHE A 37 -35.32 16.30 16.59
CA PHE A 37 -34.37 15.56 17.45
C PHE A 37 -34.74 15.66 18.94
N ARG A 38 -35.21 16.83 19.37
CA ARG A 38 -35.63 17.09 20.76
C ARG A 38 -36.86 16.30 21.16
N VAL A 39 -37.88 16.30 20.31
CA VAL A 39 -39.14 15.58 20.56
C VAL A 39 -38.92 14.06 20.54
N GLN A 40 -38.01 13.56 19.72
CA GLN A 40 -37.70 12.13 19.60
C GLN A 40 -36.64 11.62 20.58
N ALA A 41 -36.31 12.41 21.60
CA ALA A 41 -35.45 12.04 22.73
C ALA A 41 -34.01 11.63 22.38
N ILE A 42 -33.46 12.08 21.25
CA ILE A 42 -32.02 12.01 20.97
C ILE A 42 -31.33 13.13 21.74
N ARG A 43 -30.96 12.83 22.99
CA ARG A 43 -30.59 13.85 24.01
C ARG A 43 -29.08 14.08 24.16
N HIS A 44 -28.25 13.12 23.76
CA HIS A 44 -26.80 13.16 23.98
C HIS A 44 -26.00 12.76 22.74
N MET A 45 -24.79 13.32 22.62
CA MET A 45 -23.84 13.01 21.54
C MET A 45 -23.39 11.53 21.54
N THR A 46 -23.34 10.90 22.71
CA THR A 46 -23.05 9.47 22.86
C THR A 46 -24.15 8.59 22.24
N SER A 47 -25.42 9.02 22.31
CA SER A 47 -26.53 8.33 21.64
C SER A 47 -26.39 8.37 20.12
N LEU A 48 -25.87 9.46 19.55
CA LEU A 48 -25.59 9.55 18.11
C LEU A 48 -24.47 8.60 17.67
N SER A 49 -23.46 8.37 18.52
CA SER A 49 -22.32 7.51 18.18
C SER A 49 -22.70 6.04 18.01
N SER A 50 -23.74 5.57 18.72
CA SER A 50 -24.19 4.17 18.72
C SER A 50 -25.32 3.86 17.74
N ILE A 51 -25.87 4.87 17.05
CA ILE A 51 -27.02 4.73 16.16
C ILE A 51 -26.57 4.84 14.68
N THR A 52 -27.30 4.18 13.77
CA THR A 52 -27.08 4.26 12.31
C THR A 52 -27.93 5.36 11.67
N ILE A 53 -27.55 5.81 10.47
CA ILE A 53 -28.34 6.82 9.75
C ILE A 53 -29.76 6.31 9.47
N ASP A 54 -29.91 5.05 9.08
CA ASP A 54 -31.21 4.47 8.74
C ASP A 54 -32.13 4.39 9.96
N GLN A 55 -31.58 4.10 11.15
CA GLN A 55 -32.32 4.17 12.42
C GLN A 55 -32.78 5.60 12.74
N ILE A 56 -31.94 6.62 12.49
CA ILE A 56 -32.34 8.02 12.68
C ILE A 56 -33.45 8.38 11.68
N ILE A 57 -33.32 7.98 10.42
CA ILE A 57 -34.34 8.23 9.39
C ILE A 57 -35.64 7.53 9.75
N GLU A 58 -35.60 6.27 10.19
CA GLU A 58 -36.78 5.52 10.63
C GLU A 58 -37.51 6.25 11.78
N ILE A 59 -36.77 6.72 12.78
CA ILE A 59 -37.33 7.49 13.89
C ILE A 59 -37.95 8.80 13.36
N LEU A 60 -37.25 9.57 12.53
CA LEU A 60 -37.74 10.84 11.98
C LEU A 60 -38.96 10.65 11.04
N THR A 61 -39.15 9.47 10.49
CA THR A 61 -40.24 9.15 9.56
C THR A 61 -41.47 8.50 10.22
N LEU A 62 -41.40 8.12 11.50
CA LEU A 62 -42.53 7.60 12.29
C LEU A 62 -43.79 8.47 12.19
N ASP A 63 -44.91 7.91 11.72
CA ASP A 63 -46.16 8.65 11.55
C ASP A 63 -46.79 8.97 12.91
N ILE A 64 -46.52 10.18 13.37
CA ILE A 64 -47.01 10.73 14.63
C ILE A 64 -47.77 11.98 14.23
N GLY A 65 -49.11 11.92 14.32
CA GLY A 65 -50.00 12.97 13.81
C GLY A 65 -49.62 14.40 14.23
N ASP A 66 -49.17 14.56 15.48
CA ASP A 66 -48.76 15.86 16.04
C ASP A 66 -47.46 16.43 15.43
N LEU A 67 -46.65 15.59 14.77
CA LEU A 67 -45.40 15.97 14.13
C LEU A 67 -45.54 16.19 12.62
N ASN A 68 -46.68 15.87 12.02
CA ASN A 68 -46.87 15.93 10.57
C ASN A 68 -46.76 17.36 10.03
N ASN A 69 -47.15 18.38 10.82
CA ASN A 69 -46.97 19.78 10.45
C ASN A 69 -45.48 20.21 10.48
N LEU A 70 -44.69 19.69 11.43
CA LEU A 70 -43.26 19.96 11.53
C LEU A 70 -42.47 19.25 10.42
N LYS A 71 -42.85 18.02 10.07
CA LYS A 71 -42.25 17.29 8.93
C LYS A 71 -42.51 18.01 7.61
N LYS A 72 -43.71 18.56 7.43
CA LYS A 72 -44.06 19.39 6.26
C LYS A 72 -43.24 20.68 6.22
N SER A 73 -43.04 21.39 7.34
CA SER A 73 -42.21 22.61 7.37
C SER A 73 -40.73 22.34 7.06
N LEU A 74 -40.26 21.14 7.40
CA LEU A 74 -38.92 20.64 7.06
C LEU A 74 -38.78 20.17 5.60
N GLY A 75 -39.85 20.22 4.82
CA GLY A 75 -39.85 19.79 3.43
C GLY A 75 -39.74 18.27 3.26
N PHE A 76 -40.10 17.47 4.26
CA PHE A 76 -40.22 16.01 4.06
C PHE A 76 -41.27 15.75 2.98
N VAL A 77 -40.96 14.82 2.08
CA VAL A 77 -41.84 14.51 0.95
C VAL A 77 -42.79 13.41 1.39
N THR A 78 -44.09 13.60 1.18
CA THR A 78 -45.07 12.52 1.35
C THR A 78 -45.12 11.71 0.07
N SER A 79 -44.71 10.44 0.14
CA SER A 79 -45.05 9.45 -0.89
C SER A 79 -45.71 8.27 -0.18
N ASP A 80 -46.81 7.78 -0.76
CA ASP A 80 -47.56 6.63 -0.23
C ASP A 80 -48.03 6.81 1.22
N GLU A 81 -48.54 8.01 1.56
CA GLU A 81 -48.99 8.41 2.90
C GLU A 81 -47.90 8.37 3.99
N LYS A 82 -46.62 8.16 3.63
CA LYS A 82 -45.48 8.20 4.54
C LYS A 82 -44.57 9.39 4.25
N PHE A 83 -43.99 9.97 5.31
CA PHE A 83 -43.00 11.03 5.20
C PHE A 83 -41.62 10.46 4.90
N HIS A 84 -40.91 11.07 3.94
CA HIS A 84 -39.53 10.73 3.58
C HIS A 84 -38.60 11.91 3.79
N VAL A 85 -37.39 11.63 4.30
CA VAL A 85 -36.31 12.62 4.47
C VAL A 85 -35.75 12.99 3.10
N ARG A 86 -35.62 14.28 2.80
CA ARG A 86 -34.98 14.74 1.56
C ARG A 86 -33.48 14.40 1.52
N LEU A 87 -32.95 14.19 0.32
CA LEU A 87 -31.56 13.79 0.09
C LEU A 87 -30.52 14.75 0.71
N ASP A 88 -30.79 16.05 0.71
CA ASP A 88 -29.93 17.08 1.32
C ASP A 88 -29.84 16.94 2.85
N HIS A 89 -30.97 16.68 3.51
CA HIS A 89 -31.05 16.44 4.95
C HIS A 89 -30.40 15.11 5.32
N ARG A 90 -30.58 14.07 4.50
CA ARG A 90 -29.89 12.78 4.67
C ARG A 90 -28.37 12.95 4.63
N ASN A 91 -27.86 13.64 3.60
CA ASN A 91 -26.43 13.89 3.45
C ASN A 91 -25.85 14.69 4.64
N LEU A 92 -26.61 15.64 5.18
CA LEU A 92 -26.21 16.42 6.35
C LEU A 92 -26.11 15.55 7.62
N LEU A 93 -27.10 14.68 7.83
CA LEU A 93 -27.13 13.75 8.95
C LEU A 93 -26.01 12.70 8.87
N GLU A 94 -25.73 12.16 7.67
CA GLU A 94 -24.63 11.22 7.45
C GLU A 94 -23.27 11.85 7.78
N ARG A 95 -23.05 13.12 7.39
CA ARG A 95 -21.84 13.87 7.74
C ARG A 95 -21.68 14.07 9.24
N LEU A 96 -22.76 14.47 9.93
CA LEU A 96 -22.75 14.61 11.39
C LEU A 96 -22.39 13.28 12.07
N LEU A 97 -22.99 12.17 11.61
CA LEU A 97 -22.74 10.84 12.19
C LEU A 97 -21.29 10.38 11.97
N LEU A 98 -20.74 10.61 10.78
CA LEU A 98 -19.35 10.30 10.45
C LEU A 98 -18.37 11.09 11.33
N LEU A 99 -18.62 12.38 11.55
CA LEU A 99 -17.82 13.24 12.43
C LEU A 99 -17.87 12.78 13.90
N VAL A 100 -19.04 12.40 14.40
CA VAL A 100 -19.18 11.89 15.77
C VAL A 100 -18.44 10.56 15.95
N LYS A 101 -18.56 9.64 14.97
CA LYS A 101 -17.92 8.32 14.99
C LYS A 101 -16.39 8.39 14.86
N SER A 102 -15.87 9.25 14.00
CA SER A 102 -14.42 9.44 13.86
C SER A 102 -13.80 9.94 15.17
N LYS A 103 -14.51 10.81 15.90
CA LYS A 103 -14.06 11.37 17.18
C LYS A 103 -14.14 10.36 18.33
N THR A 104 -15.22 9.57 18.41
CA THR A 104 -15.34 8.49 19.41
C THR A 104 -14.24 7.44 19.24
N ASN A 105 -13.91 7.08 17.98
CA ASN A 105 -12.83 6.13 17.67
C ASN A 105 -11.42 6.68 17.98
N SER A 106 -11.24 8.00 17.95
CA SER A 106 -9.98 8.66 18.29
C SER A 106 -9.72 8.72 19.80
N SER A 107 -10.78 8.85 20.61
CA SER A 107 -10.73 8.86 22.08
C SER A 107 -10.25 7.53 22.69
N MET A 108 -10.40 6.40 21.98
CA MET A 108 -9.99 5.07 22.46
C MET A 108 -8.52 4.69 22.16
N LYS A 109 -7.72 5.54 21.52
CA LYS A 109 -6.32 5.22 21.17
C LYS A 109 -5.35 6.32 21.61
N ASN A 110 -5.15 6.46 22.92
CA ASN A 110 -4.14 7.36 23.47
C ASN A 110 -2.76 6.68 23.55
N SER A 111 -2.03 6.70 22.43
CA SER A 111 -0.55 6.70 22.42
C SER A 111 0.08 7.29 21.14
N ASP A 112 -0.69 7.73 20.14
CA ASP A 112 -0.16 8.17 18.83
C ASP A 112 -0.50 9.63 18.44
N LEU A 113 -0.98 10.44 19.40
CA LEU A 113 -1.58 11.77 19.12
C LEU A 113 -0.66 12.76 18.40
N SER A 114 0.66 12.71 18.56
CA SER A 114 1.54 13.68 17.87
C SER A 114 1.69 13.37 16.38
N ASN A 115 1.66 12.08 16.00
CA ASN A 115 1.79 11.65 14.62
C ASN A 115 0.48 11.81 13.83
N GLN A 116 -0.67 11.60 14.48
CA GLN A 116 -1.97 11.74 13.82
C GLN A 116 -2.33 13.21 13.57
N TYR A 117 -2.10 14.09 14.56
CA TYR A 117 -2.34 15.53 14.41
C TYR A 117 -1.44 16.16 13.33
N MET A 118 -0.17 15.71 13.24
CA MET A 118 0.72 16.11 12.14
C MET A 118 0.24 15.59 10.78
N LYS A 119 -0.26 14.35 10.69
CA LYS A 119 -0.81 13.78 9.44
C LYS A 119 -2.07 14.53 8.98
N GLU A 120 -2.96 14.88 9.89
CA GLU A 120 -4.19 15.63 9.59
C GLU A 120 -3.90 17.07 9.17
N GLN A 121 -2.98 17.78 9.84
CA GLN A 121 -2.54 19.11 9.40
C GLN A 121 -1.82 19.08 8.05
N ILE A 122 -1.01 18.04 7.79
CA ILE A 122 -0.37 17.84 6.48
C ILE A 122 -1.44 17.56 5.43
N HIS A 123 -2.45 16.73 5.73
CA HIS A 123 -3.53 16.40 4.81
C HIS A 123 -4.37 17.62 4.43
N GLU A 124 -4.77 18.46 5.39
CA GLU A 124 -5.50 19.69 5.09
C GLU A 124 -4.66 20.70 4.30
N LYS A 125 -3.36 20.85 4.62
CA LYS A 125 -2.45 21.67 3.79
C LYS A 125 -2.25 21.10 2.39
N CYS A 126 -2.18 19.77 2.25
CA CYS A 126 -2.16 19.09 0.95
C CYS A 126 -3.43 19.40 0.15
N LEU A 127 -4.61 19.33 0.78
CA LEU A 127 -5.90 19.60 0.15
C LEU A 127 -6.06 21.08 -0.22
N GLU A 128 -5.64 21.99 0.65
CA GLU A 128 -5.68 23.43 0.38
C GLU A 128 -4.71 23.81 -0.75
N MET A 129 -3.50 23.24 -0.75
CA MET A 129 -2.55 23.41 -1.86
C MET A 129 -3.07 22.75 -3.14
N TRP A 130 -3.62 21.54 -3.06
CA TRP A 130 -4.25 20.87 -4.20
C TRP A 130 -5.37 21.74 -4.76
N ARG A 131 -6.27 22.29 -3.95
CA ARG A 131 -7.34 23.21 -4.38
C ARG A 131 -6.77 24.49 -5.02
N LYS A 132 -5.68 25.04 -4.48
CA LYS A 132 -4.96 26.20 -5.06
C LYS A 132 -4.29 25.87 -6.40
N THR A 133 -3.80 24.64 -6.58
CA THR A 133 -3.20 24.14 -7.84
C THR A 133 -4.18 23.45 -8.79
N SER A 134 -5.39 23.09 -8.36
CA SER A 134 -6.40 22.44 -9.21
C SER A 134 -7.02 23.41 -10.20
N ASN A 135 -6.85 24.72 -9.93
CA ASN A 135 -7.10 25.78 -10.90
C ASN A 135 -5.90 26.01 -11.85
N SER A 136 -4.78 25.30 -11.69
CA SER A 136 -3.57 25.44 -12.51
C SER A 136 -2.97 24.09 -12.96
N SER A 137 -3.18 23.77 -14.24
CA SER A 137 -2.56 22.69 -15.05
C SER A 137 -2.90 21.24 -14.69
N ASN A 138 -3.53 20.55 -15.64
CA ASN A 138 -3.64 19.09 -15.62
C ASN A 138 -2.23 18.47 -15.72
N VAL A 139 -2.06 17.26 -15.18
CA VAL A 139 -0.80 16.50 -15.32
C VAL A 139 -0.80 15.86 -16.71
N ILE A 140 0.15 16.25 -17.55
CA ILE A 140 0.37 15.66 -18.87
C ILE A 140 1.39 14.54 -18.76
N GLU A 141 1.16 13.42 -19.45
CA GLU A 141 2.09 12.28 -19.46
C GLU A 141 3.48 12.70 -19.96
N CYS A 142 4.52 12.19 -19.31
CA CYS A 142 5.94 12.44 -19.63
C CYS A 142 6.38 13.91 -19.47
N GLU A 143 5.51 14.82 -19.03
CA GLU A 143 5.88 16.21 -18.78
C GLU A 143 6.61 16.34 -17.43
N LEU A 144 7.76 17.03 -17.44
CA LEU A 144 8.44 17.44 -16.21
C LEU A 144 8.08 18.89 -15.88
N ARG A 145 7.39 19.06 -14.75
CA ARG A 145 6.73 20.30 -14.36
C ARG A 145 7.66 21.26 -13.61
N PHE A 146 8.83 21.56 -14.16
CA PHE A 146 9.86 22.38 -13.48
C PHE A 146 9.42 23.83 -13.19
N SER A 147 8.64 24.44 -14.09
CA SER A 147 8.06 25.78 -13.89
C SER A 147 7.15 25.82 -12.66
N LEU A 148 6.28 24.83 -12.55
CA LEU A 148 5.35 24.67 -11.42
C LEU A 148 6.08 24.26 -10.13
N LEU A 149 7.14 23.46 -10.25
CA LEU A 149 8.02 23.13 -9.12
C LEU A 149 8.65 24.40 -8.51
N LYS A 150 9.02 25.38 -9.33
CA LYS A 150 9.51 26.70 -8.87
C LYS A 150 8.45 27.49 -8.12
N GLU A 151 7.21 27.48 -8.61
CA GLU A 151 6.09 28.12 -7.92
C GLU A 151 5.79 27.44 -6.58
N TYR A 152 5.83 26.11 -6.55
CA TYR A 152 5.74 25.30 -5.34
C TYR A 152 6.87 25.61 -4.34
N SER A 153 8.11 25.79 -4.80
CA SER A 153 9.24 26.20 -3.95
C SER A 153 9.04 27.57 -3.31
N ARG A 154 8.47 28.52 -4.06
CA ARG A 154 8.12 29.85 -3.55
C ARG A 154 7.03 29.78 -2.49
N SER A 155 5.98 28.98 -2.72
CA SER A 155 4.87 28.84 -1.78
C SER A 155 5.28 28.15 -0.47
N THR A 156 6.21 27.21 -0.55
CA THR A 156 6.77 26.53 0.63
C THR A 156 7.90 27.34 1.31
N SER A 157 8.45 28.33 0.60
CA SER A 157 9.62 29.12 0.98
C SER A 157 10.84 28.24 1.25
N CYS A 158 11.05 27.22 0.41
CA CYS A 158 12.15 26.26 0.55
C CYS A 158 12.67 25.83 -0.81
N ASN A 159 13.90 26.23 -1.13
CA ASN A 159 14.57 25.92 -2.40
C ASN A 159 15.30 24.58 -2.40
N TYR A 160 15.15 23.76 -1.35
CA TYR A 160 15.79 22.47 -1.22
C TYR A 160 14.76 21.36 -1.29
N ILE A 161 14.97 20.42 -2.20
CA ILE A 161 14.04 19.32 -2.46
C ILE A 161 14.74 17.97 -2.46
N PHE A 162 13.96 16.94 -2.15
CA PHE A 162 14.33 15.55 -2.31
C PHE A 162 13.36 14.91 -3.31
N VAL A 163 13.84 14.07 -4.22
CA VAL A 163 13.00 13.49 -5.29
C VAL A 163 12.84 11.98 -5.05
N ALA A 164 11.62 11.52 -4.85
CA ALA A 164 11.31 10.11 -4.77
C ALA A 164 10.83 9.59 -6.14
N GLU A 165 11.32 8.42 -6.52
CA GLU A 165 10.92 7.71 -7.73
C GLU A 165 10.44 6.31 -7.37
N ASP A 166 9.24 5.97 -7.85
CA ASP A 166 8.67 4.62 -7.74
C ASP A 166 7.74 4.33 -8.92
N ALA A 167 7.45 3.05 -9.16
CA ALA A 167 6.57 2.61 -10.23
C ALA A 167 5.50 1.66 -9.70
N THR A 168 4.24 1.93 -10.07
CA THR A 168 3.12 1.05 -9.76
C THR A 168 2.65 0.34 -11.02
N ARG A 169 2.19 -0.92 -10.90
CA ARG A 169 1.63 -1.66 -12.03
C ARG A 169 0.31 -1.01 -12.47
N SER A 170 0.11 -0.88 -13.77
CA SER A 170 -1.11 -0.34 -14.37
C SER A 170 -1.76 -1.34 -15.31
N ILE A 171 -3.06 -1.18 -15.55
CA ILE A 171 -3.75 -1.89 -16.63
C ILE A 171 -3.30 -1.24 -17.94
N SER A 172 -2.75 -2.02 -18.85
CA SER A 172 -2.32 -1.54 -20.16
C SER A 172 -3.56 -1.18 -20.99
N CYS A 173 -3.79 0.13 -21.13
CA CYS A 173 -4.87 0.67 -21.96
C CYS A 173 -4.31 1.82 -22.79
N ILE A 174 -4.59 1.80 -24.09
CA ILE A 174 -4.26 2.91 -24.99
C ILE A 174 -5.47 3.82 -25.10
N ASP A 175 -5.28 5.09 -24.78
CA ASP A 175 -6.32 6.11 -24.88
C ASP A 175 -5.81 7.35 -25.60
N TYR A 176 -6.72 8.22 -26.03
CA TYR A 176 -6.42 9.49 -26.66
C TYR A 176 -6.65 10.62 -25.67
N ASP A 177 -5.57 11.32 -25.30
CA ASP A 177 -5.67 12.55 -24.54
C ASP A 177 -5.94 13.75 -25.45
N VAL A 178 -7.12 14.34 -25.27
CA VAL A 178 -7.60 15.49 -26.04
C VAL A 178 -6.76 16.74 -25.76
N GLN A 179 -6.17 16.87 -24.57
CA GLN A 179 -5.47 18.10 -24.17
C GLN A 179 -4.09 18.19 -24.82
N SER A 180 -3.32 17.12 -24.75
CA SER A 180 -2.03 17.02 -25.43
C SER A 180 -2.13 16.70 -26.93
N ASN A 181 -3.32 16.28 -27.40
CA ASN A 181 -3.51 15.70 -28.73
C ASN A 181 -2.51 14.55 -28.98
N SER A 182 -2.41 13.65 -28.01
CA SER A 182 -1.50 12.51 -28.05
C SER A 182 -2.18 11.23 -27.56
N PHE A 183 -1.60 10.08 -27.90
CA PHE A 183 -2.04 8.77 -27.45
C PHE A 183 -1.23 8.37 -26.22
N ILE A 184 -1.93 8.05 -25.14
CA ILE A 184 -1.35 7.67 -23.85
C ILE A 184 -1.40 6.16 -23.66
N GLY A 185 -0.53 5.63 -22.79
CA GLY A 185 -0.49 4.21 -22.46
C GLY A 185 0.50 3.37 -23.27
N PHE A 186 1.16 3.95 -24.27
CA PHE A 186 2.38 3.41 -24.86
C PHE A 186 3.60 3.80 -24.02
N SER A 187 4.68 3.02 -24.09
CA SER A 187 5.94 3.33 -23.43
C SER A 187 6.76 4.26 -24.32
N ALA A 188 6.86 5.54 -23.95
CA ALA A 188 7.62 6.51 -24.72
C ALA A 188 9.14 6.21 -24.69
N PRO A 189 9.87 6.46 -25.79
CA PRO A 189 11.32 6.31 -25.80
C PRO A 189 11.97 7.31 -24.83
N LEU A 190 13.11 6.90 -24.27
CA LEU A 190 13.87 7.71 -23.33
C LEU A 190 14.94 8.54 -24.05
N VAL A 191 14.99 9.84 -23.77
CA VAL A 191 16.08 10.74 -24.13
C VAL A 191 16.67 11.30 -22.84
N ASN A 192 17.99 11.12 -22.66
CA ASN A 192 18.65 11.39 -21.38
C ASN A 192 17.99 10.67 -20.19
N GLY A 193 17.46 9.46 -20.42
CA GLY A 193 16.78 8.67 -19.40
C GLY A 193 15.37 9.14 -19.04
N VAL A 194 14.90 10.21 -19.68
CA VAL A 194 13.60 10.84 -19.45
C VAL A 194 12.68 10.51 -20.64
N PRO A 195 11.41 10.15 -20.42
CA PRO A 195 10.50 9.87 -21.53
C PRO A 195 10.21 11.13 -22.35
N GLN A 196 10.08 10.97 -23.66
CA GLN A 196 9.70 12.08 -24.53
C GLN A 196 8.21 12.40 -24.42
N SER A 197 7.89 13.62 -23.99
CA SER A 197 6.51 14.11 -23.96
C SER A 197 5.92 14.27 -25.36
N ASN A 198 4.63 13.93 -25.50
CA ASN A 198 3.87 13.99 -26.74
C ASN A 198 4.45 13.18 -27.91
N PHE A 199 5.25 12.15 -27.62
CA PHE A 199 5.89 11.31 -28.65
C PHE A 199 4.86 10.64 -29.56
N PHE A 200 3.81 10.05 -28.96
CA PHE A 200 2.73 9.40 -29.70
C PHE A 200 1.66 10.39 -30.16
N ARG A 201 2.07 11.40 -30.93
CA ARG A 201 1.17 12.37 -31.56
C ARG A 201 1.13 12.15 -33.07
N THR A 202 -0.07 11.95 -33.61
CA THR A 202 -0.26 11.78 -35.06
C THR A 202 -1.61 12.30 -35.52
N GLU A 203 -1.66 12.76 -36.77
CA GLU A 203 -2.87 13.11 -37.52
C GLU A 203 -3.24 12.04 -38.56
N LYS A 204 -2.47 10.95 -38.64
CA LYS A 204 -2.66 9.85 -39.59
C LYS A 204 -3.05 8.56 -38.87
N PHE A 205 -4.18 7.97 -39.25
CA PHE A 205 -4.67 6.71 -38.67
C PHE A 205 -3.68 5.55 -38.88
N ASN A 206 -3.02 5.45 -40.02
CA ASN A 206 -2.06 4.37 -40.29
C ASN A 206 -0.88 4.37 -39.32
N VAL A 207 -0.38 5.55 -38.93
CA VAL A 207 0.69 5.67 -37.94
C VAL A 207 0.23 5.18 -36.57
N LEU A 208 -1.02 5.48 -36.18
CA LEU A 208 -1.58 4.91 -34.94
C LEU A 208 -1.65 3.38 -35.02
N LYS A 209 -2.08 2.83 -36.16
CA LYS A 209 -2.14 1.38 -36.37
C LYS A 209 -0.76 0.73 -36.24
N GLU A 210 0.27 1.32 -36.86
CA GLU A 210 1.66 0.87 -36.73
C GLU A 210 2.10 0.84 -35.25
N TRP A 211 1.78 1.86 -34.46
CA TRP A 211 2.08 1.84 -33.01
C TRP A 211 1.36 0.75 -32.24
N PHE A 212 0.10 0.43 -32.57
CA PHE A 212 -0.60 -0.69 -31.95
C PHE A 212 0.02 -2.05 -32.26
N ASP A 213 0.80 -2.15 -33.33
CA ASP A 213 1.47 -3.38 -33.77
C ASP A 213 2.92 -3.48 -33.27
N GLU A 214 3.63 -2.35 -33.23
CA GLU A 214 5.09 -2.33 -32.98
C GLU A 214 5.50 -1.70 -31.63
N ALA A 215 4.71 -0.78 -31.07
CA ALA A 215 5.12 -0.06 -29.87
C ALA A 215 4.84 -0.88 -28.59
N ASP A 216 5.78 -0.82 -27.65
CA ASP A 216 5.59 -1.41 -26.33
C ASP A 216 4.47 -0.69 -25.57
N THR A 217 3.55 -1.45 -24.99
CA THR A 217 2.52 -0.92 -24.09
C THR A 217 3.07 -0.74 -22.68
N SER A 218 2.61 0.30 -22.00
CA SER A 218 2.98 0.60 -20.62
C SER A 218 2.29 -0.37 -19.67
N LYS A 219 3.08 -1.06 -18.85
CA LYS A 219 2.63 -2.00 -17.81
C LYS A 219 2.75 -1.40 -16.41
N PHE A 220 3.47 -0.29 -16.30
CA PHE A 220 3.72 0.43 -15.06
C PHE A 220 3.52 1.92 -15.30
N ILE A 221 3.13 2.64 -14.26
CA ILE A 221 3.18 4.10 -14.18
C ILE A 221 4.33 4.44 -13.25
N ASN A 222 5.36 5.08 -13.79
CA ASN A 222 6.47 5.62 -13.03
C ASN A 222 6.13 7.05 -12.59
N LEU A 223 6.34 7.35 -11.31
CA LEU A 223 6.05 8.62 -10.67
C LEU A 223 7.30 9.23 -10.06
N HIS A 224 7.50 10.52 -10.31
CA HIS A 224 8.54 11.34 -9.72
C HIS A 224 7.89 12.36 -8.79
N MET A 225 8.15 12.22 -7.49
CA MET A 225 7.61 13.07 -6.44
C MET A 225 8.71 13.96 -5.87
N ALA A 226 8.59 15.27 -6.00
CA ALA A 226 9.47 16.23 -5.33
C ALA A 226 8.89 16.59 -3.95
N LYS A 227 9.68 16.43 -2.89
CA LYS A 227 9.33 16.80 -1.52
C LYS A 227 10.26 17.91 -1.06
N SER A 228 9.68 19.03 -0.64
CA SER A 228 10.44 20.07 0.06
C SER A 228 10.99 19.53 1.39
N LEU A 229 12.21 19.94 1.76
CA LEU A 229 12.79 19.61 3.07
C LEU A 229 12.06 20.29 4.25
N LYS A 230 11.15 21.21 3.98
CA LYS A 230 10.21 21.72 4.98
C LYS A 230 9.17 20.64 5.28
N SER A 231 9.28 20.00 6.46
CA SER A 231 8.46 18.85 6.86
C SER A 231 6.95 19.01 6.58
N SER A 232 6.40 20.20 6.84
CA SER A 232 4.98 20.52 6.68
C SER A 232 4.51 20.80 5.24
N ALA A 233 5.41 20.88 4.27
CA ALA A 233 5.06 21.09 2.87
C ALA A 233 4.56 19.78 2.23
N PRO A 234 3.49 19.78 1.41
CA PRO A 234 3.01 18.57 0.75
C PRO A 234 3.99 18.11 -0.34
N SER A 235 3.97 16.84 -0.75
CA SER A 235 4.77 16.40 -1.91
C SER A 235 4.17 16.93 -3.22
N PHE A 236 5.01 17.17 -4.22
CA PHE A 236 4.66 17.68 -5.54
C PHE A 236 4.92 16.62 -6.61
N ILE A 237 3.95 16.36 -7.49
CA ILE A 237 4.13 15.47 -8.65
C ILE A 237 4.95 16.22 -9.71
N LEU A 238 6.22 15.84 -9.85
CA LEU A 238 7.12 16.40 -10.86
C LEU A 238 6.85 15.83 -12.24
N CYS A 239 6.65 14.51 -12.33
CA CYS A 239 6.42 13.80 -13.58
C CYS A 239 5.68 12.48 -13.33
N ALA A 240 4.87 12.07 -14.31
CA ALA A 240 4.19 10.77 -14.34
C ALA A 240 4.23 10.24 -15.78
N TYR A 241 4.57 8.97 -15.97
CA TYR A 241 4.59 8.37 -17.31
C TYR A 241 4.45 6.85 -17.30
N GLY A 242 3.87 6.33 -18.38
CA GLY A 242 3.83 4.91 -18.65
C GLY A 242 5.21 4.34 -18.97
N SER A 243 5.51 3.15 -18.44
CA SER A 243 6.76 2.44 -18.65
C SER A 243 6.51 0.95 -18.88
N ASN A 244 7.29 0.37 -19.78
CA ASN A 244 7.42 -1.08 -19.95
C ASN A 244 8.45 -1.71 -18.98
N ASN A 245 9.08 -0.90 -18.12
CA ASN A 245 10.13 -1.30 -17.19
C ASN A 245 11.37 -1.91 -17.86
N LYS A 246 11.69 -1.54 -19.12
CA LYS A 246 12.89 -2.01 -19.85
C LYS A 246 14.06 -1.01 -19.88
N PHE A 247 14.09 -0.06 -18.94
CA PHE A 247 15.17 0.94 -18.84
C PHE A 247 16.41 0.36 -18.16
N GLU A 248 17.58 0.95 -18.43
CA GLU A 248 18.86 0.55 -17.85
C GLU A 248 19.29 1.46 -16.70
N ALA A 249 20.29 1.02 -15.93
CA ALA A 249 20.87 1.81 -14.84
C ALA A 249 21.45 3.16 -15.31
N ILE A 250 21.95 3.22 -16.55
CA ILE A 250 22.47 4.47 -17.13
C ILE A 250 21.34 5.45 -17.43
N ASP A 251 20.14 4.97 -17.77
CA ASP A 251 18.98 5.82 -18.01
C ASP A 251 18.49 6.44 -16.72
N VAL A 252 18.46 5.68 -15.63
CA VAL A 252 18.18 6.21 -14.28
C VAL A 252 19.14 7.34 -13.93
N LEU A 253 20.45 7.12 -14.11
CA LEU A 253 21.45 8.13 -13.77
C LEU A 253 21.31 9.39 -14.63
N ARG A 254 21.11 9.24 -15.95
CA ARG A 254 20.88 10.37 -16.86
C ARG A 254 19.63 11.15 -16.46
N ARG A 255 18.57 10.46 -16.05
CA ARG A 255 17.32 11.07 -15.56
C ARG A 255 17.54 11.89 -14.30
N TRP A 256 18.24 11.34 -13.31
CA TRP A 256 18.56 12.07 -12.07
C TRP A 256 19.40 13.32 -12.34
N LEU A 257 20.40 13.22 -13.22
CA LEU A 257 21.21 14.37 -13.63
C LEU A 257 20.39 15.41 -14.37
N TYR A 258 19.49 15.00 -15.27
CA TYR A 258 18.58 15.90 -15.97
C TYR A 258 17.66 16.64 -15.00
N ILE A 259 17.01 15.92 -14.08
CA ILE A 259 16.16 16.50 -13.03
C ILE A 259 16.95 17.48 -12.16
N TYR A 260 18.17 17.12 -11.77
CA TYR A 260 19.06 17.97 -11.00
C TYR A 260 19.37 19.28 -11.74
N HIS A 261 19.79 19.21 -13.00
CA HIS A 261 20.19 20.38 -13.80
C HIS A 261 19.02 21.32 -14.07
N GLU A 262 17.90 20.77 -14.50
CA GLU A 262 16.69 21.57 -14.79
C GLU A 262 16.16 22.22 -13.51
N SER A 263 16.22 21.53 -12.36
CA SER A 263 15.85 22.14 -11.07
C SER A 263 16.79 23.28 -10.68
N LEU A 264 18.09 23.12 -10.92
CA LEU A 264 19.10 24.14 -10.63
C LEU A 264 18.89 25.41 -11.47
N ILE A 265 18.55 25.25 -12.76
CA ILE A 265 18.17 26.36 -13.66
C ILE A 265 16.98 27.15 -13.10
N GLN A 266 16.03 26.45 -12.45
CA GLN A 266 14.89 27.10 -11.80
C GLN A 266 15.22 27.74 -10.44
N GLY A 267 16.46 27.61 -9.95
CA GLY A 267 16.90 28.12 -8.65
C GLY A 267 16.59 27.19 -7.48
N LEU A 268 16.30 25.91 -7.75
CA LEU A 268 16.10 24.88 -6.74
C LEU A 268 17.29 23.94 -6.67
N ARG A 269 17.59 23.48 -5.47
CA ARG A 269 18.62 22.49 -5.23
C ARG A 269 18.01 21.14 -4.89
N VAL A 270 18.26 20.14 -5.73
CA VAL A 270 17.98 18.74 -5.39
C VAL A 270 19.08 18.25 -4.45
N ILE A 271 18.69 17.86 -3.23
CA ILE A 271 19.58 17.34 -2.21
C ILE A 271 19.81 15.84 -2.39
N GLY A 272 18.81 15.11 -2.90
CA GLY A 272 18.96 13.69 -3.18
C GLY A 272 17.75 13.03 -3.81
N PHE A 273 17.95 11.76 -4.15
CA PHE A 273 16.96 10.87 -4.74
C PHE A 273 16.64 9.70 -3.82
N SER A 274 15.39 9.25 -3.76
CA SER A 274 15.00 8.01 -3.07
C SER A 274 14.29 7.06 -4.02
N THR A 275 14.65 5.79 -4.00
CA THR A 275 14.03 4.77 -4.85
C THR A 275 13.84 3.45 -4.10
N ASP A 276 13.09 2.53 -4.70
CA ASP A 276 13.10 1.12 -4.29
C ASP A 276 14.46 0.44 -4.60
N GLY A 277 14.65 -0.76 -4.07
CA GLY A 277 15.85 -1.57 -4.21
C GLY A 277 15.86 -2.49 -5.43
N ASP A 278 15.36 -2.01 -6.57
CA ASP A 278 15.59 -2.64 -7.88
C ASP A 278 17.09 -2.60 -8.24
N SER A 279 17.57 -3.64 -8.91
CA SER A 279 18.99 -3.78 -9.27
C SER A 279 19.50 -2.64 -10.16
N ARG A 280 18.64 -2.05 -11.00
CA ARG A 280 19.00 -0.93 -11.89
C ARG A 280 19.19 0.37 -11.12
N TYR A 281 18.31 0.67 -10.17
CA TYR A 281 18.49 1.81 -9.27
C TYR A 281 19.74 1.64 -8.40
N LEU A 282 19.95 0.44 -7.84
CA LEU A 282 21.16 0.11 -7.08
C LEU A 282 22.43 0.30 -7.92
N ARG A 283 22.44 -0.16 -9.17
CA ARG A 283 23.56 0.04 -10.08
C ARG A 283 23.77 1.52 -10.41
N ALA A 284 22.69 2.30 -10.59
CA ALA A 284 22.79 3.75 -10.77
C ALA A 284 23.39 4.46 -9.56
N MET A 285 22.99 4.09 -8.33
CA MET A 285 23.60 4.58 -7.09
C MET A 285 25.09 4.27 -7.01
N ARG A 286 25.50 3.04 -7.39
CA ARG A 286 26.93 2.65 -7.45
C ARG A 286 27.72 3.49 -8.44
N LEU A 287 27.17 3.71 -9.64
CA LEU A 287 27.80 4.56 -10.67
C LEU A 287 27.92 6.01 -10.19
N CYS A 288 26.87 6.55 -9.58
CA CYS A 288 26.84 7.93 -9.08
C CYS A 288 27.84 8.16 -7.94
N SER A 289 28.02 7.19 -7.05
CA SER A 289 28.93 7.28 -5.90
C SER A 289 30.37 6.86 -6.19
N ARG A 290 30.62 6.29 -7.37
CA ARG A 290 31.85 5.56 -7.70
C ARG A 290 32.16 4.42 -6.73
N PHE A 291 31.12 3.76 -6.24
CA PHE A 291 31.28 2.59 -5.37
C PHE A 291 31.65 1.36 -6.20
N PHE A 292 32.96 1.10 -6.30
CA PHE A 292 33.58 0.01 -7.05
C PHE A 292 33.25 -0.02 -8.55
N VAL A 293 32.78 1.09 -9.13
CA VAL A 293 32.48 1.23 -10.56
C VAL A 293 32.77 2.67 -10.98
N GLU A 294 33.31 2.89 -12.18
CA GLU A 294 33.42 4.22 -12.79
C GLU A 294 32.82 4.20 -14.20
N LEU A 295 32.22 5.32 -14.61
CA LEU A 295 31.74 5.51 -15.97
C LEU A 295 32.90 5.93 -16.86
N PRO A 296 33.24 5.16 -17.91
CA PRO A 296 34.25 5.58 -18.86
C PRO A 296 33.81 6.90 -19.50
N ASN A 297 34.73 7.87 -19.58
CA ASN A 297 34.56 9.15 -20.27
C ASN A 297 33.51 10.13 -19.71
N SER A 298 33.01 9.93 -18.49
CA SER A 298 32.15 10.94 -17.84
C SER A 298 32.72 11.37 -16.49
N ASN A 299 32.98 12.66 -16.34
CA ASN A 299 33.45 13.20 -15.07
C ASN A 299 32.28 13.86 -14.33
N LEU A 300 31.43 13.03 -13.74
CA LEU A 300 30.32 13.44 -12.86
C LEU A 300 30.77 14.34 -11.70
N PHE A 301 32.07 14.51 -11.46
CA PHE A 301 32.60 15.20 -10.28
C PHE A 301 33.25 16.55 -10.61
N LYS A 302 32.95 17.16 -11.76
CA LYS A 302 33.41 18.51 -12.13
C LYS A 302 32.40 19.63 -11.83
N TYR A 303 31.38 19.37 -11.03
CA TYR A 303 30.36 20.38 -10.69
C TYR A 303 30.86 21.29 -9.58
N ASN A 304 30.72 22.61 -9.78
CA ASN A 304 31.17 23.62 -8.81
C ASN A 304 30.30 23.67 -7.55
N ASP A 305 29.11 23.10 -7.60
CA ASP A 305 28.10 23.18 -6.57
C ASP A 305 27.95 21.84 -5.82
N GLN A 306 29.01 21.07 -5.62
CA GLN A 306 28.91 19.78 -4.90
C GLN A 306 28.54 19.95 -3.42
N LEU A 307 27.88 18.92 -2.87
CA LEU A 307 27.69 18.75 -1.44
C LEU A 307 29.01 18.28 -0.81
N ASP A 308 29.43 18.98 0.24
CA ASP A 308 30.54 18.56 1.11
C ASP A 308 29.99 17.74 2.29
N ILE A 309 30.27 16.45 2.27
CA ILE A 309 29.78 15.48 3.24
C ILE A 309 30.89 15.15 4.24
N LYS A 310 30.66 15.53 5.50
CA LYS A 310 31.53 15.16 6.62
C LYS A 310 31.09 13.82 7.20
N ILE A 311 31.81 12.77 6.84
CA ILE A 311 31.62 11.43 7.40
C ILE A 311 32.33 11.40 8.76
N PRO A 312 31.64 11.04 9.86
CA PRO A 312 32.28 10.89 11.16
C PRO A 312 33.40 9.84 11.14
N ASP A 313 34.55 10.13 11.72
CA ASP A 313 35.71 9.21 11.74
C ASP A 313 35.39 7.83 12.35
N LYS A 314 34.43 7.79 13.29
CA LYS A 314 33.92 6.55 13.90
C LYS A 314 33.16 5.64 12.93
N TRP A 315 32.84 6.10 11.72
CA TRP A 315 32.14 5.32 10.69
C TRP A 315 33.14 4.77 9.67
N SER A 316 34.23 4.15 10.16
CA SER A 316 35.24 3.50 9.29
C SER A 316 34.68 2.40 8.38
N TRP A 317 33.50 1.88 8.72
CA TRP A 317 32.74 0.90 7.94
C TRP A 317 31.89 1.53 6.83
N PHE A 318 31.65 2.84 6.84
CA PHE A 318 30.78 3.52 5.89
C PHE A 318 31.58 4.12 4.73
N PHE A 319 31.27 3.72 3.51
CA PHE A 319 31.91 4.26 2.32
C PHE A 319 31.02 5.29 1.62
N MET A 320 31.53 6.51 1.48
CA MET A 320 31.00 7.55 0.61
C MET A 320 32.12 8.55 0.31
N LYS A 321 32.20 9.09 -0.91
CA LYS A 321 33.15 10.19 -1.17
C LYS A 321 32.62 11.47 -0.54
N GLN A 322 33.51 12.30 0.02
CA GLN A 322 33.12 13.57 0.67
C GLN A 322 32.37 14.50 -0.29
N GLN A 323 32.78 14.55 -1.56
CA GLN A 323 32.13 15.36 -2.57
C GLN A 323 31.08 14.54 -3.32
N GLN A 324 29.81 14.94 -3.25
CA GLN A 324 28.69 14.33 -3.99
C GLN A 324 27.89 15.42 -4.70
N ILE A 325 27.34 15.12 -5.88
CA ILE A 325 26.40 16.04 -6.54
C ILE A 325 25.09 16.13 -5.72
N PHE A 326 24.58 14.96 -5.34
CA PHE A 326 23.37 14.75 -4.57
C PHE A 326 23.47 13.43 -3.80
N LEU A 327 22.63 13.26 -2.79
CA LEU A 327 22.49 12.02 -2.01
C LEU A 327 21.57 11.03 -2.73
N PHE A 328 21.65 9.76 -2.38
CA PHE A 328 20.71 8.74 -2.82
C PHE A 328 20.38 7.81 -1.65
N MET A 329 19.12 7.41 -1.55
CA MET A 329 18.62 6.58 -0.46
C MET A 329 17.71 5.48 -1.02
N GLN A 330 17.76 4.31 -0.40
CA GLN A 330 16.72 3.30 -0.60
C GLN A 330 15.58 3.54 0.38
N ASP A 331 14.38 3.11 0.01
CA ASP A 331 13.25 3.10 0.95
C ASP A 331 13.54 2.18 2.16
N PRO A 332 13.62 2.73 3.38
CA PRO A 332 13.86 1.94 4.59
C PRO A 332 12.73 0.93 4.87
N ILE A 333 11.50 1.16 4.43
CA ILE A 333 10.38 0.23 4.58
C ILE A 333 10.65 -1.05 3.79
N HIS A 334 11.15 -0.92 2.56
CA HIS A 334 11.54 -2.06 1.74
C HIS A 334 12.76 -2.81 2.32
N ILE A 335 13.71 -2.11 2.94
CA ILE A 335 14.82 -2.75 3.66
C ILE A 335 14.28 -3.57 4.84
N ALA A 336 13.41 -2.99 5.67
CA ALA A 336 12.83 -3.65 6.83
C ALA A 336 12.05 -4.91 6.45
N THR A 337 11.21 -4.84 5.41
CA THR A 337 10.46 -5.99 4.91
C THR A 337 11.37 -7.08 4.32
N LYS A 338 12.47 -6.72 3.63
CA LYS A 338 13.49 -7.70 3.18
C LYS A 338 14.16 -8.42 4.35
N ILE A 339 14.52 -7.69 5.42
CA ILE A 339 15.10 -8.28 6.63
C ILE A 339 14.10 -9.22 7.30
N ARG A 340 12.84 -8.79 7.48
CA ARG A 340 11.76 -9.65 8.00
C ARG A 340 11.61 -10.91 7.15
N ASN A 341 11.53 -10.78 5.83
CA ASN A 341 11.36 -11.93 4.95
C ASN A 341 12.54 -12.90 5.01
N ARG A 342 13.77 -12.39 5.24
CA ARG A 342 14.94 -13.23 5.50
C ARG A 342 14.84 -13.93 6.86
N LEU A 343 14.42 -13.24 7.91
CA LEU A 343 14.20 -13.80 9.25
C LEU A 343 13.14 -14.91 9.27
N LEU A 344 12.08 -14.74 8.48
CA LEU A 344 10.96 -15.68 8.37
C LEU A 344 11.17 -16.76 7.30
N SER A 345 12.29 -16.75 6.59
CA SER A 345 12.57 -17.73 5.56
C SER A 345 12.79 -19.11 6.17
N LYS A 346 12.13 -20.13 5.61
CA LYS A 346 12.41 -21.54 5.94
C LYS A 346 13.70 -22.03 5.28
N LEU A 347 14.12 -21.39 4.19
CA LEU A 347 15.26 -21.79 3.37
C LEU A 347 16.57 -21.13 3.80
N ALA A 348 16.50 -20.00 4.51
CA ALA A 348 17.69 -19.22 4.84
C ALA A 348 17.61 -18.67 6.26
N ASN A 349 18.64 -18.94 7.06
CA ASN A 349 18.80 -18.28 8.35
C ASN A 349 19.34 -16.85 8.16
N LEU A 350 18.93 -15.94 9.04
CA LEU A 350 19.53 -14.61 9.13
C LEU A 350 20.81 -14.71 9.96
N LYS A 351 21.97 -14.59 9.30
CA LYS A 351 23.27 -14.55 9.97
C LYS A 351 23.75 -13.12 10.20
N MET A 352 24.24 -12.83 11.39
CA MET A 352 24.83 -11.56 11.79
C MET A 352 26.15 -11.83 12.52
N GLY A 353 27.28 -11.76 11.81
CA GLY A 353 28.56 -12.24 12.32
C GLY A 353 28.50 -13.75 12.61
N ASP A 354 28.89 -14.14 13.81
CA ASP A 354 28.85 -15.54 14.27
C ASP A 354 27.45 -15.97 14.76
N PHE A 355 26.51 -15.04 14.85
CA PHE A 355 25.16 -15.31 15.31
C PHE A 355 24.24 -15.71 14.15
N SER A 356 23.34 -16.65 14.41
CA SER A 356 22.31 -17.08 13.47
C SER A 356 20.95 -17.06 14.15
N THR A 357 19.99 -16.38 13.54
CA THR A 357 18.61 -16.28 14.05
C THR A 357 17.59 -16.66 12.97
N GLY A 358 16.37 -16.95 13.41
CA GLY A 358 15.29 -17.41 12.54
C GLY A 358 13.93 -17.42 13.25
N MET A 359 12.88 -17.73 12.50
CA MET A 359 11.49 -17.69 12.94
C MET A 359 11.18 -18.48 14.23
N LYS A 360 11.93 -19.55 14.51
CA LYS A 360 11.68 -20.46 15.64
C LYS A 360 11.56 -19.75 16.99
N TYR A 361 12.38 -18.72 17.24
CA TYR A 361 12.37 -17.98 18.51
C TYR A 361 11.09 -17.16 18.69
N LEU A 362 10.56 -16.62 17.59
CA LEU A 362 9.30 -15.88 17.60
C LEU A 362 8.10 -16.84 17.72
N ALA A 363 8.18 -18.02 17.09
CA ALA A 363 7.16 -19.06 17.24
C ALA A 363 7.09 -19.58 18.68
N GLU A 364 8.25 -19.89 19.29
CA GLU A 364 8.36 -20.27 20.70
C GLU A 364 7.77 -19.18 21.61
N LEU A 365 8.03 -17.90 21.33
CA LEU A 365 7.46 -16.79 22.10
C LEU A 365 5.93 -16.75 22.01
N ILE A 366 5.36 -16.92 20.81
CA ILE A 366 3.90 -16.94 20.60
C ILE A 366 3.23 -18.14 21.29
N GLU A 367 3.93 -19.27 21.39
CA GLU A 367 3.40 -20.50 21.99
C GLU A 367 3.53 -20.51 23.52
N THR A 368 4.58 -19.89 24.06
CA THR A 368 4.92 -19.98 25.49
C THR A 368 4.50 -18.79 26.33
N LYS A 369 4.25 -17.62 25.72
CA LYS A 369 3.88 -16.38 26.41
C LYS A 369 2.48 -15.92 26.03
N SER A 370 1.87 -15.10 26.88
CA SER A 370 0.54 -14.56 26.60
C SER A 370 0.62 -13.50 25.52
N LYS A 371 -0.34 -13.50 24.59
CA LYS A 371 -0.48 -12.46 23.55
C LYS A 371 -0.45 -11.04 24.11
N ILE A 372 -0.95 -10.83 25.32
CA ILE A 372 -0.96 -9.51 25.97
C ILE A 372 0.47 -9.00 26.24
N GLU A 373 1.43 -9.91 26.45
CA GLU A 373 2.81 -9.57 26.79
C GLU A 373 3.63 -9.18 25.55
N HIS A 374 3.41 -9.85 24.41
CA HIS A 374 4.21 -9.67 23.20
C HIS A 374 3.46 -9.05 22.01
N ASN A 375 2.12 -9.04 22.03
CA ASN A 375 1.22 -8.52 20.98
C ASN A 375 1.42 -9.11 19.55
N LEU A 376 2.20 -10.19 19.42
CA LEU A 376 2.36 -10.92 18.16
C LEU A 376 1.15 -11.82 17.89
N ILE A 377 0.83 -12.00 16.62
CA ILE A 377 -0.13 -12.99 16.13
C ILE A 377 0.54 -13.94 15.15
N LYS A 378 -0.01 -15.15 14.98
CA LYS A 378 0.57 -16.17 14.07
C LYS A 378 0.77 -15.64 12.65
N SER A 379 -0.11 -14.77 12.16
CA SER A 379 0.01 -14.16 10.83
C SER A 379 1.20 -13.21 10.70
N ASP A 380 1.78 -12.69 11.79
CA ASP A 380 2.99 -11.88 11.72
C ASP A 380 4.20 -12.68 11.26
N LEU A 381 4.20 -13.98 11.54
CA LEU A 381 5.22 -14.93 11.09
C LEU A 381 4.87 -15.55 9.73
N SER A 382 3.72 -15.20 9.15
CA SER A 382 3.33 -15.71 7.84
C SER A 382 4.17 -15.09 6.73
N PRO A 383 4.85 -15.90 5.90
CA PRO A 383 5.60 -15.41 4.75
C PRO A 383 4.70 -15.07 3.54
N LYS A 384 3.39 -15.33 3.61
CA LYS A 384 2.46 -15.06 2.49
C LYS A 384 2.41 -13.57 2.14
N ASP A 385 2.31 -12.71 3.14
CA ASP A 385 2.39 -11.27 2.95
C ASP A 385 3.83 -10.79 3.15
N ARG A 386 4.56 -10.71 2.03
CA ARG A 386 5.96 -10.25 1.99
C ARG A 386 6.10 -8.74 2.09
N GLN A 387 5.00 -7.99 1.99
CA GLN A 387 4.97 -6.52 1.99
C GLN A 387 4.48 -5.93 3.32
N SER A 388 4.04 -6.76 4.28
CA SER A 388 3.60 -6.31 5.60
C SER A 388 4.70 -5.62 6.41
N PHE A 389 4.72 -4.28 6.35
CA PHE A 389 5.54 -3.47 7.25
C PHE A 389 4.99 -3.47 8.68
N ALA A 390 3.67 -3.61 8.86
CA ALA A 390 3.05 -3.70 10.18
C ALA A 390 3.57 -4.90 10.99
N SER A 391 3.77 -6.04 10.33
CA SER A 391 4.40 -7.21 10.96
C SER A 391 5.86 -6.97 11.29
N CYS A 392 6.59 -6.19 10.48
CA CYS A 392 7.97 -5.78 10.83
C CYS A 392 7.98 -5.02 12.16
N LEU A 393 7.13 -4.00 12.30
CA LEU A 393 7.04 -3.18 13.52
C LEU A 393 6.67 -3.99 14.76
N ARG A 394 5.74 -4.94 14.64
CA ARG A 394 5.35 -5.82 15.76
C ARG A 394 6.48 -6.75 16.18
N ILE A 395 7.14 -7.41 15.20
CA ILE A 395 8.27 -8.32 15.46
C ILE A 395 9.43 -7.57 16.11
N SER A 396 9.71 -6.34 15.69
CA SER A 396 10.78 -5.51 16.23
C SER A 396 10.35 -4.61 17.39
N SER A 397 9.21 -4.89 18.04
CA SER A 397 8.74 -4.07 19.17
C SER A 397 9.59 -4.31 20.42
N GLU A 398 9.72 -3.28 21.26
CA GLU A 398 10.49 -3.37 22.51
C GLU A 398 10.01 -4.51 23.41
N LEU A 399 8.69 -4.72 23.50
CA LEU A 399 8.09 -5.83 24.26
C LEU A 399 8.60 -7.20 23.81
N VAL A 400 8.67 -7.42 22.50
CA VAL A 400 9.16 -8.68 21.93
C VAL A 400 10.65 -8.85 22.19
N LEU A 401 11.44 -7.79 21.97
CA LEU A 401 12.90 -7.81 22.20
C LEU A 401 13.25 -8.09 23.67
N ASP A 402 12.54 -7.47 24.61
CA ASP A 402 12.72 -7.69 26.04
C ASP A 402 12.40 -9.12 26.45
N LEU A 403 11.32 -9.71 25.92
CA LEU A 403 10.95 -11.09 26.22
C LEU A 403 11.94 -12.09 25.64
N LEU A 404 12.46 -11.85 24.44
CA LEU A 404 13.51 -12.68 23.83
C LEU A 404 14.80 -12.63 24.65
N ASN A 405 15.22 -11.44 25.10
CA ASN A 405 16.39 -11.30 25.97
C ASN A 405 16.22 -12.02 27.32
N ARG A 406 15.03 -12.00 27.91
CA ARG A 406 14.75 -12.72 29.16
C ARG A 406 14.69 -14.24 28.98
N ASN A 407 14.25 -14.72 27.81
CA ASN A 407 14.24 -16.16 27.49
C ASN A 407 15.65 -16.72 27.29
N GLU A 408 16.63 -15.94 26.82
CA GLU A 408 18.03 -16.39 26.76
C GLU A 408 18.65 -16.59 28.16
N ASN A 409 18.35 -15.70 29.11
CA ASN A 409 18.80 -15.85 30.50
C ASN A 409 18.15 -17.05 31.22
N ALA A 410 17.01 -17.54 30.73
CA ALA A 410 16.37 -18.76 31.26
C ALA A 410 17.04 -20.05 30.72
N LYS A 411 17.70 -20.00 29.55
CA LYS A 411 18.44 -21.14 28.97
C LYS A 411 19.77 -21.44 29.69
N GLU A 412 20.24 -20.57 30.59
CA GLU A 412 21.36 -20.87 31.49
C GLU A 412 21.02 -21.86 32.62
N LEU A 413 19.74 -22.23 32.80
CA LEU A 413 19.31 -23.28 33.74
C LEU A 413 18.88 -24.55 33.01
N ASN A 414 19.70 -25.05 32.09
CA ASN A 414 19.57 -26.43 31.60
C ASN A 414 20.05 -27.42 32.68
N LEU A 415 19.29 -27.58 33.76
CA LEU A 415 19.49 -28.62 34.76
C LEU A 415 19.12 -29.97 34.13
N THR A 416 20.11 -30.83 33.91
CA THR A 416 19.85 -32.22 33.48
C THR A 416 19.35 -33.05 34.67
N GLU A 417 18.72 -34.21 34.40
CA GLU A 417 18.31 -35.17 35.45
C GLU A 417 19.49 -35.53 36.37
N ASN A 418 20.69 -35.63 35.81
CA ASN A 418 21.93 -35.88 36.55
C ASN A 418 22.31 -34.70 37.46
N ASP A 419 22.02 -33.46 37.06
CA ASP A 419 22.30 -32.29 37.90
C ASP A 419 21.33 -32.18 39.07
N ILE A 420 20.06 -32.52 38.85
CA ILE A 420 19.05 -32.66 39.92
C ILE A 420 19.46 -33.77 40.89
N GLU A 421 19.87 -34.95 40.38
CA GLU A 421 20.34 -36.06 41.21
C GLU A 421 21.58 -35.66 42.04
N LYS A 422 22.52 -34.91 41.47
CA LYS A 422 23.69 -34.37 42.20
C LYS A 422 23.29 -33.38 43.29
N ILE A 423 22.34 -32.49 43.04
CA ILE A 423 21.86 -31.50 44.03
C ILE A 423 21.20 -32.22 45.21
N ILE A 424 20.34 -33.19 44.95
CA ILE A 424 19.68 -34.01 45.97
C ILE A 424 20.72 -34.79 46.79
N ASN A 425 21.69 -35.42 46.13
CA ASN A 425 22.78 -36.13 46.81
C ASN A 425 23.58 -35.19 47.74
N ARG A 426 23.96 -33.99 47.28
CA ARG A 426 24.70 -33.03 48.10
C ARG A 426 23.89 -32.55 49.31
N ALA A 427 22.60 -32.27 49.11
CA ALA A 427 21.70 -31.86 50.19
C ALA A 427 21.56 -32.96 51.24
N PHE A 428 21.44 -34.22 50.80
CA PHE A 428 21.36 -35.36 51.69
C PHE A 428 22.66 -35.62 52.46
N GLU A 429 23.82 -35.56 51.81
CA GLU A 429 25.11 -35.71 52.49
C GLU A 429 25.35 -34.56 53.48
N SER A 430 24.92 -33.34 53.15
CA SER A 430 24.95 -32.22 54.09
C SER A 430 24.03 -32.47 55.29
N ALA A 431 22.82 -32.98 55.06
CA ALA A 431 21.90 -33.36 56.14
C ALA A 431 22.48 -34.47 57.03
N LYS A 432 23.18 -35.47 56.46
CA LYS A 432 23.89 -36.50 57.22
C LYS A 432 24.97 -35.92 58.13
N GLN A 433 25.72 -34.93 57.65
CA GLN A 433 26.73 -34.24 58.46
C GLN A 433 26.08 -33.54 59.65
N TYR A 434 24.97 -32.83 59.44
CA TYR A 434 24.23 -32.18 60.53
C TYR A 434 23.65 -33.19 61.53
N VAL A 435 23.09 -34.31 61.06
CA VAL A 435 22.60 -35.41 61.91
C VAL A 435 23.73 -36.03 62.74
N ALA A 436 24.92 -36.16 62.15
CA ALA A 436 26.10 -36.66 62.85
C ALA A 436 26.57 -35.70 63.94
N MET A 437 26.51 -34.38 63.69
CA MET A 437 26.82 -33.37 64.70
C MET A 437 25.89 -33.41 65.92
N VAL A 438 24.65 -33.89 65.76
CA VAL A 438 23.69 -34.05 66.86
C VAL A 438 23.60 -35.49 67.40
N ASN A 439 24.59 -36.36 67.08
CA ASN A 439 24.70 -37.75 67.54
C ASN A 439 23.48 -38.64 67.25
N MET A 440 22.65 -38.31 66.26
CA MET A 440 21.47 -39.10 65.87
C MET A 440 21.74 -40.17 64.82
N THR A 441 22.99 -40.31 64.37
CA THR A 441 23.39 -41.25 63.31
C THR A 441 23.00 -42.71 63.61
N GLN A 442 23.19 -43.16 64.85
CA GLN A 442 22.92 -44.55 65.23
C GLN A 442 21.41 -44.86 65.24
N LEU A 443 20.59 -43.89 65.67
CA LEU A 443 19.14 -44.01 65.69
C LEU A 443 18.56 -44.12 64.27
N LEU A 444 19.04 -43.29 63.34
CA LEU A 444 18.55 -43.29 61.96
C LEU A 444 19.02 -44.51 61.16
N LYS A 445 20.25 -45.00 61.40
CA LYS A 445 20.73 -46.27 60.83
C LYS A 445 19.89 -47.46 61.29
N ASN A 446 19.51 -47.51 62.57
CA ASN A 446 18.67 -48.57 63.11
C ASN A 446 17.22 -48.55 62.58
N LYS A 447 16.79 -47.44 61.98
CA LYS A 447 15.47 -47.28 61.36
C LYS A 447 15.49 -47.41 59.83
N ASP A 448 16.65 -47.69 59.24
CA ASP A 448 16.90 -47.79 57.80
C ASP A 448 16.69 -46.49 56.98
N ILE A 449 16.63 -45.34 57.64
CA ILE A 449 16.34 -44.03 56.99
C ILE A 449 17.64 -43.31 56.55
N TYR A 450 18.80 -43.93 56.74
CA TYR A 450 20.11 -43.30 56.51
C TYR A 450 20.70 -43.55 55.11
N SER A 451 19.92 -44.12 54.18
CA SER A 451 20.36 -44.44 52.81
C SER A 451 19.47 -43.76 51.74
N LEU A 452 20.11 -43.21 50.70
CA LEU A 452 19.44 -42.54 49.57
C LEU A 452 18.92 -43.44 48.43
N PRO A 453 19.36 -44.71 48.23
CA PRO A 453 18.95 -45.51 47.07
C PRO A 453 17.43 -45.61 46.88
N GLU A 454 16.68 -45.71 47.97
CA GLU A 454 15.22 -45.83 47.95
C GLU A 454 14.53 -44.54 47.46
N LEU A 455 15.09 -43.37 47.79
CA LEU A 455 14.57 -42.08 47.33
C LEU A 455 14.90 -41.81 45.85
N SER A 456 16.11 -42.17 45.40
CA SER A 456 16.47 -42.09 43.97
C SER A 456 15.58 -43.02 43.14
N GLN A 457 15.30 -44.22 43.64
CA GLN A 457 14.43 -45.18 42.95
C GLN A 457 12.96 -44.74 42.94
N PHE A 458 12.47 -44.12 44.01
CA PHE A 458 11.15 -43.50 44.08
C PHE A 458 11.00 -42.34 43.07
N ILE A 459 11.98 -41.44 42.99
CA ILE A 459 11.96 -40.32 42.03
C ILE A 459 12.04 -40.81 40.59
N LYS A 460 12.91 -41.78 40.28
CA LYS A 460 12.97 -42.45 38.97
C LYS A 460 11.62 -43.08 38.59
N THR A 461 10.90 -43.64 39.55
CA THR A 461 9.57 -44.23 39.34
C THR A 461 8.49 -43.16 39.08
N ILE A 462 8.59 -41.97 39.70
CA ILE A 462 7.67 -40.85 39.44
C ILE A 462 7.94 -40.21 38.08
N LEU A 463 9.20 -39.96 37.73
CA LEU A 463 9.58 -39.34 36.46
C LEU A 463 9.23 -40.25 35.27
N SER A 464 9.49 -41.56 35.37
CA SER A 464 9.10 -42.53 34.33
C SER A 464 7.58 -42.63 34.12
N LYS A 465 6.79 -42.51 35.20
CA LYS A 465 5.32 -42.43 35.13
C LYS A 465 4.81 -41.11 34.54
N ALA A 466 5.56 -40.02 34.67
CA ALA A 466 5.21 -38.73 34.06
C ALA A 466 5.51 -38.72 32.55
N SER A 467 6.59 -39.37 32.11
CA SER A 467 6.95 -39.50 30.69
C SER A 467 6.02 -40.42 29.89
N SER A 468 5.30 -41.36 30.52
CA SER A 468 4.34 -42.24 29.85
C SER A 468 2.97 -41.61 29.56
N LYS A 469 2.82 -40.30 29.81
CA LYS A 469 1.60 -39.51 29.56
C LYS A 469 1.79 -38.43 28.48
N MET A 470 2.81 -38.53 27.64
CA MET A 470 2.85 -37.75 26.41
C MET A 470 1.90 -38.36 25.38
N VAL A 471 1.02 -37.52 24.87
CA VAL A 471 0.09 -37.80 23.78
C VAL A 471 0.91 -38.13 22.53
N ASP A 472 0.70 -39.34 22.02
CA ASP A 472 1.24 -39.83 20.76
C ASP A 472 0.56 -39.07 19.61
N TYR A 473 1.19 -38.00 19.13
CA TYR A 473 0.81 -37.41 17.86
C TYR A 473 1.51 -38.24 16.78
N LYS A 474 0.75 -39.18 16.20
CA LYS A 474 1.10 -39.75 14.92
C LYS A 474 1.32 -38.61 13.93
N GLU A 475 2.52 -38.55 13.39
CA GLU A 475 2.84 -37.77 12.21
C GLU A 475 1.97 -38.31 11.07
N ASP A 476 1.04 -37.47 10.58
CA ASP A 476 0.46 -37.67 9.26
C ASP A 476 1.55 -37.34 8.24
N ASP A 477 1.98 -38.42 7.59
CA ASP A 477 2.85 -38.50 6.44
C ASP A 477 2.13 -37.89 5.22
N ASP A 478 2.39 -36.62 4.94
CA ASP A 478 2.15 -36.00 3.63
C ASP A 478 3.49 -35.70 2.98
N SER A 479 4.17 -36.79 2.60
CA SER A 479 5.25 -36.78 1.63
C SER A 479 4.69 -36.68 0.21
N ASN A 480 4.46 -35.45 -0.26
CA ASN A 480 4.47 -35.14 -1.69
C ASN A 480 4.53 -33.63 -1.88
N TYR A 481 5.67 -33.10 -2.30
CA TYR A 481 5.75 -32.11 -3.38
C TYR A 481 7.21 -31.90 -3.77
N ASP A 482 7.39 -31.92 -5.08
CA ASP A 482 8.64 -32.01 -5.83
C ASP A 482 9.68 -30.95 -5.45
N SER A 483 10.90 -31.48 -5.41
CA SER A 483 12.16 -30.75 -5.43
C SER A 483 12.39 -30.19 -6.83
N ASP A 484 12.32 -28.87 -6.98
CA ASP A 484 13.04 -28.15 -8.04
C ASP A 484 13.98 -27.11 -7.39
N ASP A 485 15.14 -27.61 -6.99
CA ASP A 485 16.38 -26.84 -7.00
C ASP A 485 16.86 -26.74 -8.46
N ASP A 486 17.20 -25.54 -8.92
CA ASP A 486 18.32 -25.31 -9.85
C ASP A 486 18.65 -23.81 -9.84
N GLU A 487 19.75 -23.43 -9.18
CA GLU A 487 21.07 -23.24 -9.77
C GLU A 487 21.13 -22.19 -10.90
N PHE A 488 21.63 -21.02 -10.50
CA PHE A 488 22.26 -20.04 -11.39
C PHE A 488 23.35 -20.71 -12.24
N LYS A 489 23.15 -20.75 -13.57
CA LYS A 489 24.24 -20.73 -14.54
C LYS A 489 23.88 -19.86 -15.74
N ASP A 490 24.77 -18.91 -16.03
CA ASP A 490 24.82 -18.12 -17.25
C ASP A 490 24.92 -19.02 -18.49
N ASN A 491 24.09 -18.78 -19.51
CA ASN A 491 24.55 -18.60 -20.90
C ASN A 491 23.40 -18.36 -21.90
N GLU A 492 23.83 -17.77 -23.02
CA GLU A 492 23.12 -17.17 -24.14
C GLU A 492 22.17 -18.08 -24.95
N ASN A 493 21.25 -17.41 -25.66
CA ASN A 493 20.52 -17.83 -26.86
C ASN A 493 19.51 -19.00 -26.75
N GLY A 494 18.22 -18.70 -26.96
CA GLY A 494 17.24 -19.75 -27.24
C GLY A 494 15.80 -19.26 -27.24
N LEU A 495 15.30 -18.97 -28.44
CA LEU A 495 13.91 -18.71 -28.80
C LEU A 495 13.06 -19.98 -28.60
N ALA A 496 11.96 -19.95 -27.83
CA ALA A 496 10.85 -20.91 -27.99
C ALA A 496 9.57 -20.43 -27.30
N THR A 497 8.53 -20.30 -28.12
CA THR A 497 7.09 -20.20 -27.82
C THR A 497 6.56 -21.52 -27.26
N PHE A 498 5.64 -21.46 -26.30
CA PHE A 498 4.75 -22.58 -25.98
C PHE A 498 3.30 -22.08 -25.90
N ASP A 499 2.50 -22.63 -26.81
CA ASP A 499 1.04 -22.60 -26.84
C ASP A 499 0.49 -23.64 -25.85
N ASP A 500 -0.55 -23.30 -25.11
CA ASP A 500 -1.36 -24.24 -24.35
C ASP A 500 -2.71 -24.42 -25.05
N GLU A 501 -3.01 -25.65 -25.45
CA GLU A 501 -4.31 -26.09 -25.98
C GLU A 501 -5.27 -26.48 -24.83
N ASP A 502 -6.53 -26.07 -25.02
CA ASP A 502 -7.72 -26.35 -24.21
C ASP A 502 -8.07 -27.83 -24.08
N GLN A 503 -8.72 -28.19 -22.95
CA GLN A 503 -9.89 -29.08 -23.00
C GLN A 503 -11.02 -28.63 -22.07
N MET A 504 -12.21 -28.60 -22.67
CA MET A 504 -13.52 -28.16 -22.18
C MET A 504 -14.22 -29.09 -21.19
N LEU A 505 -15.20 -28.55 -20.45
CA LEU A 505 -16.55 -29.13 -20.34
C LEU A 505 -17.62 -28.07 -19.99
N SER A 506 -18.78 -28.29 -20.60
CA SER A 506 -19.91 -27.38 -20.85
C SER A 506 -20.93 -27.24 -19.72
N SER A 507 -21.64 -26.11 -19.68
CA SER A 507 -23.11 -26.13 -19.64
C SER A 507 -23.73 -24.87 -20.24
N THR A 508 -24.68 -25.12 -21.13
CA THR A 508 -25.62 -24.24 -21.84
C THR A 508 -26.55 -23.47 -20.91
N PHE A 509 -26.88 -22.22 -21.24
CA PHE A 509 -28.25 -21.67 -21.05
C PHE A 509 -28.57 -20.53 -22.03
N ASP A 510 -29.85 -20.51 -22.37
CA ASP A 510 -30.57 -19.97 -23.54
C ASP A 510 -30.48 -18.46 -23.85
N GLU A 511 -30.56 -18.19 -25.15
CA GLU A 511 -30.91 -16.92 -25.79
C GLU A 511 -32.44 -16.76 -25.87
N ASP A 512 -32.93 -15.54 -25.67
CA ASP A 512 -34.21 -14.97 -26.13
C ASP A 512 -34.26 -13.53 -25.56
N GLU A 513 -34.72 -12.44 -26.16
CA GLU A 513 -35.27 -12.00 -27.45
C GLU A 513 -34.83 -10.49 -27.54
N GLU A 514 -34.68 -9.86 -28.69
CA GLU A 514 -35.71 -8.96 -29.20
C GLU A 514 -35.47 -8.61 -30.67
N ARG A 515 -36.57 -8.67 -31.41
CA ARG A 515 -36.74 -8.40 -32.84
C ARG A 515 -36.90 -6.91 -33.11
N GLU A 516 -36.42 -6.48 -34.29
CA GLU A 516 -37.07 -5.59 -35.28
C GLU A 516 -36.00 -5.22 -36.33
N GLY A 517 -36.18 -5.26 -37.65
CA GLY A 517 -37.25 -5.65 -38.55
C GLY A 517 -36.66 -5.70 -39.97
N ASN A 518 -37.11 -6.66 -40.78
CA ASN A 518 -36.62 -6.90 -42.14
C ASN A 518 -37.11 -5.84 -43.15
N ILE A 519 -36.20 -5.37 -44.01
CA ILE A 519 -36.50 -4.97 -45.40
C ILE A 519 -35.50 -5.69 -46.33
N THR A 520 -36.02 -6.66 -47.07
CA THR A 520 -35.47 -7.28 -48.29
C THR A 520 -35.64 -6.34 -49.50
N ALA A 521 -34.96 -6.42 -50.65
CA ALA A 521 -33.75 -7.07 -51.13
C ALA A 521 -33.38 -6.45 -52.51
N ASN A 522 -32.16 -6.77 -52.97
CA ASN A 522 -31.66 -6.85 -54.35
C ASN A 522 -31.06 -5.61 -55.05
N GLY A 523 -29.76 -5.73 -55.37
CA GLY A 523 -29.17 -5.01 -56.51
C GLY A 523 -27.65 -4.81 -56.47
N LEU A 524 -26.88 -5.90 -56.69
CA LEU A 524 -25.56 -5.95 -57.35
C LEU A 524 -24.31 -5.25 -56.74
N SER A 525 -23.27 -6.09 -56.66
CA SER A 525 -21.83 -5.84 -56.81
C SER A 525 -20.95 -5.39 -55.62
N ASN A 526 -20.10 -6.34 -55.23
CA ASN A 526 -18.67 -6.26 -54.96
C ASN A 526 -18.10 -5.36 -53.84
N GLU A 527 -17.28 -6.03 -53.01
CA GLU A 527 -16.16 -5.54 -52.20
C GLU A 527 -16.48 -4.89 -50.82
N SER A 528 -16.33 -5.73 -49.79
CA SER A 528 -15.88 -5.41 -48.43
C SER A 528 -16.49 -4.19 -47.72
N GLN A 529 -17.78 -4.21 -47.45
CA GLN A 529 -18.31 -3.51 -46.26
C GLN A 529 -18.01 -4.34 -45.01
N GLN A 530 -16.79 -4.21 -44.46
CA GLN A 530 -16.62 -4.45 -43.03
C GLN A 530 -17.42 -3.37 -42.30
N ASN A 531 -18.65 -3.70 -41.94
CA ASN A 531 -19.44 -2.87 -41.04
C ASN A 531 -18.64 -2.68 -39.74
N PHE A 532 -18.15 -1.46 -39.52
CA PHE A 532 -17.52 -1.04 -38.26
C PHE A 532 -18.58 -1.02 -37.14
N LYS A 533 -19.08 -2.18 -36.70
CA LYS A 533 -20.02 -2.29 -35.59
C LYS A 533 -19.41 -1.60 -34.36
N GLY A 534 -20.04 -0.51 -33.91
CA GLY A 534 -19.64 0.26 -32.72
C GLY A 534 -18.80 1.52 -32.97
N CYS A 535 -18.30 1.78 -34.18
CA CYS A 535 -17.50 2.98 -34.45
C CYS A 535 -18.28 4.07 -35.21
N ARG A 536 -18.35 5.28 -34.63
CA ARG A 536 -19.01 6.43 -35.26
C ARG A 536 -18.09 7.07 -36.31
N ILE A 537 -18.53 7.05 -37.56
CA ILE A 537 -17.85 7.70 -38.69
C ILE A 537 -18.71 8.89 -39.14
N PHE A 538 -18.06 10.04 -39.36
CA PHE A 538 -18.72 11.30 -39.69
C PHE A 538 -18.37 11.75 -41.12
N ASN A 539 -19.37 12.23 -41.87
CA ASN A 539 -19.15 12.80 -43.20
C ASN A 539 -18.62 14.24 -43.14
N LYS A 540 -18.94 14.97 -42.06
CA LYS A 540 -18.51 16.34 -41.78
C LYS A 540 -18.29 16.50 -40.28
N ILE A 541 -17.33 17.34 -39.91
CA ILE A 541 -17.02 17.67 -38.51
C ILE A 541 -16.87 19.19 -38.38
N ASN A 542 -17.00 19.71 -37.16
CA ASN A 542 -16.67 21.11 -36.88
C ASN A 542 -15.17 21.33 -37.09
N GLN A 543 -14.79 22.30 -37.94
CA GLN A 543 -13.38 22.61 -38.24
C GLN A 543 -12.57 22.97 -36.98
N GLN A 544 -13.21 23.54 -35.96
CA GLN A 544 -12.56 23.86 -34.68
C GLN A 544 -12.11 22.62 -33.90
N GLN A 545 -12.63 21.43 -34.23
CA GLN A 545 -12.33 20.17 -33.56
C GLN A 545 -11.54 19.21 -34.45
N ILE A 546 -11.03 19.66 -35.60
CA ILE A 546 -10.38 18.79 -36.60
C ILE A 546 -9.26 17.92 -36.01
N ASN A 547 -8.50 18.44 -35.03
CA ASN A 547 -7.41 17.73 -34.37
C ASN A 547 -7.87 16.50 -33.57
N LYS A 548 -9.17 16.39 -33.23
CA LYS A 548 -9.73 15.24 -32.50
C LYS A 548 -10.10 14.08 -33.41
N TYR A 549 -9.99 14.26 -34.73
CA TYR A 549 -10.43 13.30 -35.72
C TYR A 549 -9.31 12.92 -36.68
N PHE A 550 -9.27 11.66 -37.08
CA PHE A 550 -8.53 11.27 -38.26
C PHE A 550 -9.38 11.48 -39.51
N ARG A 551 -8.75 11.96 -40.57
CA ARG A 551 -9.32 11.97 -41.91
C ARG A 551 -9.05 10.61 -42.56
N ILE A 552 -10.09 9.90 -42.96
CA ILE A 552 -10.02 8.60 -43.62
C ILE A 552 -10.72 8.64 -44.98
N SER A 553 -10.33 7.73 -45.89
CA SER A 553 -11.00 7.55 -47.18
C SER A 553 -11.79 6.25 -47.14
N VAL A 554 -13.10 6.33 -47.37
CA VAL A 554 -14.00 5.18 -47.44
C VAL A 554 -14.79 5.33 -48.73
N ASP A 555 -14.69 4.37 -49.65
CA ASP A 555 -15.40 4.36 -50.94
C ASP A 555 -15.19 5.66 -51.75
N SER A 556 -13.94 6.12 -51.84
CA SER A 556 -13.54 7.39 -52.48
C SER A 556 -14.13 8.67 -51.84
N SER A 557 -14.87 8.54 -50.73
CA SER A 557 -15.41 9.65 -49.95
C SER A 557 -14.53 9.94 -48.72
N VAL A 558 -14.32 11.21 -48.43
CA VAL A 558 -13.59 11.64 -47.23
C VAL A 558 -14.53 11.55 -46.03
N LYS A 559 -14.14 10.78 -45.02
CA LYS A 559 -14.85 10.65 -43.75
C LYS A 559 -13.92 10.93 -42.58
N TYR A 560 -14.50 11.05 -41.39
CA TYR A 560 -13.79 11.38 -40.16
C TYR A 560 -14.12 10.37 -39.06
N ILE A 561 -13.11 9.90 -38.36
CA ILE A 561 -13.23 9.03 -37.18
C ILE A 561 -12.59 9.72 -35.99
N HIS A 562 -13.26 9.73 -34.84
CA HIS A 562 -12.69 10.33 -33.63
C HIS A 562 -11.49 9.50 -33.16
N LYS A 563 -10.39 10.16 -32.73
CA LYS A 563 -9.15 9.50 -32.31
C LYS A 563 -9.37 8.50 -31.16
N HIS A 564 -10.21 8.83 -30.19
CA HIS A 564 -10.63 7.89 -29.13
C HIS A 564 -11.36 6.65 -29.69
N SER A 565 -12.28 6.82 -30.65
CA SER A 565 -12.96 5.68 -31.28
C SER A 565 -12.01 4.82 -32.10
N ALA A 566 -10.96 5.42 -32.68
CA ALA A 566 -9.88 4.69 -33.33
C ALA A 566 -9.08 3.82 -32.34
N CYS A 567 -8.78 4.31 -31.12
CA CYS A 567 -8.17 3.48 -30.07
C CYS A 567 -9.02 2.26 -29.73
N TRP A 568 -10.33 2.47 -29.54
CA TRP A 568 -11.26 1.38 -29.23
C TRP A 568 -11.33 0.34 -30.37
N LEU A 569 -11.36 0.82 -31.62
CA LEU A 569 -11.33 -0.06 -32.78
C LEU A 569 -10.08 -0.94 -32.80
N LEU A 570 -8.91 -0.39 -32.46
CA LEU A 570 -7.64 -1.12 -32.49
C LEU A 570 -7.38 -1.96 -31.23
N SER A 571 -8.05 -1.70 -30.11
CA SER A 571 -7.87 -2.45 -28.86
C SER A 571 -8.71 -3.74 -28.77
N THR A 572 -9.82 -3.82 -29.51
CA THR A 572 -10.73 -4.99 -29.54
C THR A 572 -10.07 -6.30 -30.00
N SER A 573 -8.88 -6.25 -30.60
CA SER A 573 -8.11 -7.42 -31.02
C SER A 573 -7.07 -7.92 -29.99
N LYS A 574 -6.75 -7.16 -28.92
CA LYS A 574 -5.60 -7.49 -28.04
C LYS A 574 -5.87 -7.47 -26.53
N ASN A 575 -6.96 -6.90 -26.03
CA ASN A 575 -7.22 -6.77 -24.59
C ASN A 575 -8.59 -7.32 -24.17
N ARG A 576 -8.70 -8.64 -23.97
CA ARG A 576 -9.73 -9.22 -23.09
C ARG A 576 -9.10 -9.47 -21.73
N LEU A 577 -9.84 -9.16 -20.65
CA LEU A 577 -9.49 -9.60 -19.30
C LEU A 577 -9.28 -11.12 -19.31
N SER A 578 -8.32 -11.63 -18.52
CA SER A 578 -8.26 -13.06 -18.26
C SER A 578 -9.59 -13.51 -17.64
N SER A 579 -10.05 -14.72 -17.98
CA SER A 579 -11.30 -15.32 -17.49
C SER A 579 -11.49 -15.12 -15.99
N ASP A 580 -10.44 -15.38 -15.20
CA ASP A 580 -10.45 -15.29 -13.75
C ASP A 580 -10.79 -13.88 -13.22
N ARG A 581 -10.41 -12.82 -13.95
CA ARG A 581 -10.68 -11.44 -13.54
C ARG A 581 -12.07 -10.96 -13.96
N LEU A 582 -12.67 -11.60 -14.95
CA LEU A 582 -14.04 -11.34 -15.37
C LEU A 582 -15.06 -11.90 -14.37
N GLU A 583 -14.72 -12.99 -13.66
CA GLU A 583 -15.56 -13.53 -12.59
C GLU A 583 -15.55 -12.65 -11.34
N CYS A 584 -14.39 -12.15 -10.90
CA CYS A 584 -14.32 -11.30 -9.70
C CYS A 584 -15.00 -9.91 -9.84
N VAL A 585 -15.35 -9.49 -11.05
CA VAL A 585 -16.08 -8.22 -11.31
C VAL A 585 -17.59 -8.45 -11.45
N LYS A 586 -18.02 -9.71 -11.53
CA LYS A 586 -19.44 -10.10 -11.63
C LYS A 586 -20.08 -10.43 -10.28
N GLU A 587 -19.29 -10.52 -9.20
CA GLU A 587 -19.75 -10.47 -7.81
C GLU A 587 -19.74 -9.03 -7.27
#